data_AF-A0A4V0H2J0-F1
#
_entry.id   AF-A0A4V0H2J0-F1
#
_cell.length_a   1.000
_cell.length_b   1.000
_cell.length_c   1.000
_cell.angle_alpha   90.00
_cell.angle_beta   90.00
_cell.angle_gamma   90.00
#
_symmetry.space_group_name_H-M   'P 1'
#
loop_
_entity.id
_entity.type
_entity.pdbx_description
1 polymer ?
#
loop_
_entity_poly.entity_id
_entity_poly.type
_entity_poly.pdbx_seq_one_letter_code
_entity_poly.pdbx_strand_id
1 'polypeptide(L)'
;MGMHIINIVRSILTKGYIHAYTKEFDAFGLITGNNIFWTLFLILALFVMLDKVRNIEGLRGKKWIAPIIAILPLILFAEGGLYLLPMALACFFFNNDAKKVSISLFIWSMILLGKTLFSYINGGNQVMSLYQQLTYSSEFLMMTSIPFILAYNGKRGGSGEKWEKNLFYVFYPFHLVIIYSLSIIFNLF
;
A
#
# COMPACT_ATOMS: atom_id res chain seq x y z
N MET A 1 11.79 -5.72 -11.54
CA MET A 1 12.36 -5.24 -12.82
C MET A 1 11.28 -4.67 -13.74
N GLY A 2 10.19 -5.39 -14.03
CA GLY A 2 9.11 -4.89 -14.92
C GLY A 2 8.44 -3.57 -14.50
N MET A 3 8.10 -3.39 -13.22
CA MET A 3 7.47 -2.15 -12.73
C MET A 3 8.34 -0.90 -12.88
N HIS A 4 9.64 -1.01 -12.60
CA HIS A 4 10.56 0.12 -12.79
C HIS A 4 10.63 0.52 -14.26
N ILE A 5 10.63 -0.45 -15.18
CA ILE A 5 10.60 -0.18 -16.63
C ILE A 5 9.29 0.53 -17.01
N ILE A 6 8.15 0.06 -16.52
CA ILE A 6 6.84 0.69 -16.79
C ILE A 6 6.82 2.14 -16.25
N ASN A 7 7.33 2.36 -15.04
CA ASN A 7 7.40 3.70 -14.43
C ASN A 7 8.32 4.63 -15.23
N ILE A 8 9.49 4.14 -15.66
CA ILE A 8 10.41 4.90 -16.52
C ILE A 8 9.76 5.24 -17.87
N VAL A 9 9.11 4.28 -18.52
CA VAL A 9 8.41 4.49 -19.80
C VAL A 9 7.29 5.53 -19.65
N ARG A 10 6.50 5.46 -18.57
CA ARG A 10 5.50 6.49 -18.25
C ARG A 10 6.15 7.85 -18.06
N SER A 11 7.18 7.96 -17.21
CA SER A 11 7.85 9.23 -16.95
C SER A 11 8.45 9.85 -18.20
N ILE A 12 8.93 9.04 -19.15
CA ILE A 12 9.38 9.52 -20.47
C ILE A 12 8.18 10.05 -21.29
N LEU A 13 7.10 9.27 -21.41
CA LEU A 13 5.93 9.62 -22.22
C LEU A 13 5.18 10.86 -21.68
N THR A 14 5.08 11.01 -20.36
CA THR A 14 4.36 12.12 -19.72
C THR A 14 5.26 13.31 -19.37
N LYS A 15 6.54 13.29 -19.79
CA LYS A 15 7.56 14.28 -19.40
C LYS A 15 7.69 14.45 -17.87
N GLY A 16 7.48 13.38 -17.11
CA GLY A 16 7.59 13.36 -15.64
C GLY A 16 8.99 13.63 -15.09
N TYR A 17 10.00 13.65 -15.96
CA TYR A 17 11.37 14.07 -15.67
C TYR A 17 11.56 15.59 -15.69
N ILE A 18 10.52 16.37 -15.99
CA ILE A 18 10.57 17.83 -15.98
C ILE A 18 9.84 18.30 -14.72
N HIS A 19 10.54 18.96 -13.80
CA HIS A 19 9.93 19.48 -12.59
C HIS A 19 8.83 20.50 -12.94
N ALA A 20 7.62 20.31 -12.40
CA ALA A 20 6.45 21.13 -12.75
C ALA A 20 6.62 22.64 -12.50
N TYR A 21 7.49 23.02 -11.55
CA TYR A 21 7.69 24.41 -11.12
C TYR A 21 8.97 25.03 -11.69
N THR A 22 10.08 24.28 -11.77
CA THR A 22 11.38 24.80 -12.24
C THR A 22 11.63 24.56 -13.73
N LYS A 23 10.85 23.66 -14.37
CA LYS A 23 11.06 23.18 -15.75
C LYS A 23 12.44 22.55 -16.00
N GLU A 24 13.17 22.23 -14.94
CA GLU A 24 14.48 21.57 -15.01
C GLU A 24 14.34 20.05 -15.04
N PHE A 25 15.39 19.40 -15.54
CA PHE A 25 15.48 17.96 -15.56
C PHE A 25 15.66 17.41 -14.15
N ASP A 26 14.70 16.60 -13.70
CA ASP A 26 14.77 15.86 -12.44
C ASP A 26 14.96 14.37 -12.71
N ALA A 27 16.14 13.87 -12.33
CA ALA A 27 16.47 12.46 -12.42
C ALA A 27 15.61 11.60 -11.47
N PHE A 28 15.13 12.17 -10.36
CA PHE A 28 14.20 11.47 -9.47
C PHE A 28 12.84 11.30 -10.16
N GLY A 29 12.36 12.29 -10.90
CA GLY A 29 11.17 12.22 -11.78
C GLY A 29 11.13 11.01 -12.75
N LEU A 30 12.29 10.54 -13.22
CA LEU A 30 12.39 9.34 -14.07
C LEU A 30 12.20 8.02 -13.32
N ILE A 31 12.59 7.99 -12.05
CA ILE A 31 12.62 6.80 -11.21
C ILE A 31 11.40 6.77 -10.27
N THR A 32 10.78 7.93 -10.02
CA THR A 32 9.57 8.09 -9.24
C THR A 32 8.45 7.33 -9.89
N GLY A 33 7.96 6.32 -9.17
CA GLY A 33 6.80 5.58 -9.54
C GLY A 33 6.47 4.61 -8.43
N ASN A 34 5.17 4.39 -8.28
CA ASN A 34 4.65 3.62 -7.19
C ASN A 34 5.13 2.16 -7.31
N ASN A 35 5.66 1.61 -6.22
CA ASN A 35 6.17 0.24 -6.15
C ASN A 35 5.65 -0.48 -4.91
N ILE A 36 4.37 -0.85 -4.96
CA ILE A 36 3.73 -1.63 -3.89
C ILE A 36 4.46 -2.96 -3.60
N PHE A 37 5.19 -3.53 -4.57
CA PHE A 37 5.91 -4.78 -4.35
C PHE A 37 6.99 -4.63 -3.27
N TRP A 38 7.62 -3.45 -3.18
CA TRP A 38 8.58 -3.17 -2.13
C TRP A 38 7.91 -3.13 -0.75
N THR A 39 6.79 -2.42 -0.64
CA THR A 39 5.99 -2.36 0.59
C THR A 39 5.49 -3.75 1.00
N LEU A 40 4.98 -4.55 0.06
CA LEU A 40 4.54 -5.92 0.32
C LEU A 40 5.70 -6.82 0.77
N PHE A 41 6.86 -6.73 0.12
CA PHE A 41 8.05 -7.49 0.52
C PHE A 41 8.43 -7.18 1.97
N LEU A 42 8.48 -5.89 2.34
CA LEU A 42 8.84 -5.49 3.70
C LEU A 42 7.78 -5.92 4.74
N ILE A 43 6.49 -5.84 4.42
CA ILE A 43 5.41 -6.31 5.31
C ILE A 43 5.46 -7.83 5.50
N LEU A 44 5.69 -8.60 4.43
CA LEU A 44 5.83 -10.05 4.52
C LEU A 44 7.09 -10.45 5.30
N ALA A 45 8.20 -9.75 5.08
CA ALA A 45 9.41 -9.93 5.88
C ALA A 45 9.14 -9.64 7.36
N LEU A 46 8.40 -8.57 7.67
CA LEU A 46 7.96 -8.26 9.04
C LEU A 46 7.13 -9.40 9.64
N PHE A 47 6.17 -9.97 8.90
CA PHE A 47 5.39 -11.13 9.38
C PHE A 47 6.27 -12.33 9.70
N VAL A 48 7.24 -12.66 8.85
CA VAL A 48 8.19 -13.75 9.11
C VAL A 48 8.97 -13.48 10.38
N MET A 49 9.47 -12.27 10.58
CA MET A 49 10.23 -11.90 11.78
C MET A 49 9.36 -11.94 13.04
N LEU A 50 8.14 -11.39 13.00
CA LEU A 50 7.19 -11.42 14.11
C LEU A 50 6.79 -12.85 14.48
N ASP A 51 6.59 -13.72 13.49
CA ASP A 51 6.27 -15.13 13.73
C ASP A 51 7.45 -15.88 14.38
N LYS A 52 8.69 -15.56 13.99
CA LYS A 52 9.89 -16.08 14.66
C LYS A 52 10.01 -15.63 16.10
N VAL A 53 9.65 -14.38 16.42
CA VAL A 53 9.61 -13.89 17.81
C VAL A 53 8.53 -14.61 18.62
N ARG A 54 7.35 -14.82 18.03
CA ARG A 54 6.20 -15.43 18.70
C ARG A 54 6.39 -16.93 18.98
N ASN A 55 6.99 -17.66 18.03
CA ASN A 55 7.05 -19.13 18.09
C ASN A 55 8.38 -19.70 18.63
N ILE A 56 9.44 -18.89 18.75
CA ILE A 56 10.74 -19.34 19.27
C ILE A 56 10.95 -18.82 20.69
N GLU A 57 10.91 -19.73 21.66
CA GLU A 57 11.15 -19.38 23.06
C GLU A 57 12.63 -19.05 23.36
N GLY A 58 12.84 -18.19 24.35
CA GLY A 58 14.17 -17.86 24.89
C GLY A 58 14.98 -16.82 24.11
N LEU A 59 16.30 -16.81 24.32
CA LEU A 59 17.23 -15.84 23.74
C LEU A 59 17.26 -15.86 22.20
N ARG A 60 16.85 -16.97 21.57
CA ARG A 60 16.81 -17.12 20.11
C ARG A 60 15.69 -16.32 19.47
N GLY A 61 14.53 -16.19 20.13
CA GLY A 61 13.43 -15.32 19.69
C GLY A 61 13.79 -13.83 19.84
N LYS A 62 14.45 -13.46 20.93
CA LYS A 62 14.87 -12.07 21.20
C LYS A 62 15.84 -11.50 20.14
N LYS A 63 16.62 -12.35 19.45
CA LYS A 63 17.51 -11.92 18.36
C LYS A 63 16.77 -11.28 17.18
N TRP A 64 15.48 -11.60 16.99
CA TRP A 64 14.66 -11.05 15.91
C TRP A 64 14.08 -9.67 16.22
N ILE A 65 14.21 -9.17 17.46
CA ILE A 65 13.74 -7.83 17.83
C ILE A 65 14.56 -6.74 17.11
N ALA A 66 15.89 -6.90 17.05
CA ALA A 66 16.77 -5.95 16.37
C ALA A 66 16.43 -5.77 14.87
N PRO A 67 16.27 -6.82 14.05
CA PRO A 67 15.87 -6.64 12.65
C PRO A 67 14.44 -6.10 12.49
N ILE A 68 13.52 -6.38 13.42
CA ILE A 68 12.18 -5.73 13.41
C ILE A 68 12.33 -4.22 13.61
N ILE A 69 13.14 -3.77 14.56
CA ILE A 69 13.38 -2.35 14.78
C ILE A 69 14.02 -1.71 13.54
N ALA A 70 14.92 -2.42 12.86
CA ALA A 70 15.56 -1.94 11.64
C ALA A 70 14.60 -1.88 10.42
N ILE A 71 13.64 -2.79 10.30
CA ILE A 71 12.72 -2.84 9.14
C ILE A 71 11.56 -1.85 9.24
N LEU A 72 11.13 -1.49 10.46
CA LEU A 72 10.04 -0.54 10.68
C LEU A 72 10.23 0.81 9.96
N PRO A 73 11.37 1.52 10.08
CA PRO A 73 11.57 2.77 9.34
C PRO A 73 11.54 2.55 7.82
N LEU A 74 12.09 1.43 7.32
CA LEU A 74 12.03 1.11 5.89
C LEU A 74 10.60 0.96 5.39
N ILE A 75 9.70 0.39 6.20
CA ILE A 75 8.27 0.30 5.88
C ILE A 75 7.63 1.69 5.86
N LEU A 76 7.96 2.56 6.82
CA LEU A 76 7.40 3.91 6.87
C LEU A 76 7.79 4.78 5.67
N PHE A 77 9.00 4.59 5.14
CA PHE A 77 9.45 5.25 3.90
C PHE A 77 8.99 4.53 2.62
N ALA A 78 8.47 3.30 2.74
CA ALA A 78 7.88 2.60 1.61
C ALA A 78 6.50 3.18 1.28
N GLU A 79 6.17 3.16 0.01
CA GLU A 79 4.92 3.73 -0.49
C GLU A 79 3.70 3.04 0.13
N GLY A 80 2.80 3.84 0.70
CA GLY A 80 1.62 3.33 1.40
C GLY A 80 1.93 2.59 2.70
N GLY A 81 3.19 2.47 3.10
CA GLY A 81 3.59 1.69 4.27
C GLY A 81 3.05 2.25 5.58
N LEU A 82 2.96 3.58 5.71
CA LEU A 82 2.30 4.24 6.85
C LEU A 82 0.84 3.76 7.03
N TYR A 83 0.13 3.55 5.92
CA TYR A 83 -1.29 3.17 5.92
C TYR A 83 -1.47 1.65 6.08
N LEU A 84 -0.60 0.87 5.43
CA LEU A 84 -0.64 -0.59 5.41
C LEU A 84 -0.07 -1.23 6.68
N LEU A 85 0.86 -0.58 7.38
CA LEU A 85 1.50 -1.15 8.58
C LEU A 85 0.49 -1.43 9.71
N PRO A 86 -0.39 -0.49 10.12
CA PRO A 86 -1.39 -0.77 11.15
C PRO A 86 -2.39 -1.86 10.74
N MET A 87 -2.77 -1.89 9.46
CA MET A 87 -3.58 -2.97 8.89
C MET A 87 -2.86 -4.32 9.04
N ALA A 88 -1.60 -4.40 8.62
CA ALA A 88 -0.82 -5.62 8.66
C ALA A 88 -0.66 -6.14 10.09
N LEU A 89 -0.37 -5.26 11.05
CA LEU A 89 -0.26 -5.63 12.46
C LEU A 89 -1.60 -6.11 13.03
N ALA A 90 -2.72 -5.45 12.71
CA ALA A 90 -4.04 -5.91 13.12
C ALA A 90 -4.35 -7.32 12.59
N CYS A 91 -4.06 -7.56 11.31
CA CYS A 91 -4.20 -8.89 10.70
C CYS A 91 -3.28 -9.93 11.35
N PHE A 92 -2.06 -9.57 11.75
CA PHE A 92 -1.12 -10.50 12.36
C PHE A 92 -1.50 -10.89 13.80
N PHE A 93 -1.84 -9.91 14.64
CA PHE A 93 -2.15 -10.14 16.06
C PHE A 93 -3.55 -10.70 16.27
N PHE A 94 -4.52 -10.31 15.43
CA PHE A 94 -5.91 -10.76 15.54
C PHE A 94 -6.28 -11.82 14.48
N ASN A 95 -5.30 -12.49 13.87
CA ASN A 95 -5.51 -13.47 12.80
C ASN A 95 -6.53 -14.58 13.13
N ASN A 96 -6.73 -14.89 14.42
CA ASN A 96 -7.65 -15.91 14.89
C ASN A 96 -9.11 -15.44 15.00
N ASP A 97 -9.38 -14.13 14.91
CA ASP A 97 -10.70 -13.55 15.13
C ASP A 97 -11.02 -12.48 14.09
N ALA A 98 -11.78 -12.88 13.06
CA ALA A 98 -12.19 -12.01 11.96
C ALA A 98 -12.96 -10.77 12.45
N LYS A 99 -13.67 -10.85 13.57
CA LYS A 99 -14.40 -9.69 14.13
C LYS A 99 -13.42 -8.67 14.68
N LYS A 100 -12.39 -9.11 15.41
CA LYS A 100 -11.35 -8.21 15.94
C LYS A 100 -10.57 -7.53 14.82
N VAL A 101 -10.16 -8.28 13.79
CA VAL A 101 -9.54 -7.70 12.60
C VAL A 101 -10.45 -6.64 11.99
N SER A 102 -11.72 -6.96 11.76
CA SER A 102 -12.69 -6.03 11.16
C SER A 102 -12.88 -4.76 11.99
N ILE A 103 -12.97 -4.88 13.32
CA ILE A 103 -13.08 -3.73 14.23
C ILE A 103 -11.81 -2.87 14.15
N SER A 104 -10.62 -3.48 14.19
CA SER A 104 -9.36 -2.74 14.06
C SER A 104 -9.25 -2.00 12.73
N LEU A 105 -9.65 -2.63 11.62
CA LEU A 105 -9.65 -2.00 10.29
C LEU A 105 -10.66 -0.87 10.22
N PHE A 106 -11.84 -1.03 10.81
CA PHE A 106 -12.86 0.01 10.87
C PHE A 106 -12.35 1.23 11.66
N ILE A 107 -11.78 1.02 12.85
CA ILE A 107 -11.21 2.09 13.67
C ILE A 107 -10.09 2.80 12.90
N TRP A 108 -9.17 2.06 12.29
CA TRP A 108 -8.08 2.65 11.51
C TRP A 108 -8.62 3.46 10.31
N SER A 109 -9.63 2.95 9.62
CA SER A 109 -10.29 3.65 8.52
C SER A 109 -10.94 4.96 8.98
N MET A 110 -11.60 4.97 10.14
CA MET A 110 -12.19 6.18 10.71
C MET A 110 -11.12 7.22 11.11
N ILE A 111 -9.97 6.77 11.63
CA ILE A 111 -8.82 7.66 11.91
C ILE A 111 -8.33 8.32 10.62
N LEU A 112 -8.17 7.55 9.53
CA LEU A 112 -7.74 8.08 8.24
C LEU A 112 -8.76 9.03 7.61
N LEU A 113 -10.05 8.75 7.75
CA LEU A 113 -11.11 9.65 7.32
C LEU A 113 -11.07 10.95 8.13
N GLY A 114 -10.92 10.86 9.45
CA GLY A 114 -10.77 12.01 10.34
C GLY A 114 -9.55 12.87 9.98
N LYS A 115 -8.39 12.25 9.71
CA LYS A 115 -7.18 12.94 9.21
C LYS A 115 -7.49 13.72 7.93
N THR A 116 -8.20 13.10 6.98
CA THR A 116 -8.52 13.69 5.69
C THR A 116 -9.47 14.89 5.83
N LEU A 117 -10.51 14.75 6.65
CA LEU A 117 -11.45 15.83 6.94
C LEU A 117 -10.79 16.98 7.73
N PHE A 118 -9.94 16.65 8.70
CA PHE A 118 -9.18 17.65 9.46
C PHE A 118 -8.24 18.44 8.55
N SER A 119 -7.55 17.75 7.63
CA SER A 119 -6.69 18.39 6.63
C SER A 119 -7.50 19.30 5.69
N TYR A 120 -8.71 18.90 5.32
CA TYR A 120 -9.60 19.72 4.47
C TYR A 120 -10.04 21.01 5.18
N ILE A 121 -10.44 20.92 6.45
CA ILE A 121 -10.96 22.05 7.23
C ILE A 121 -9.85 23.04 7.58
N ASN A 122 -8.67 22.55 7.99
CA ASN A 122 -7.56 23.39 8.46
C ASN A 122 -6.57 23.79 7.36
N GLY A 123 -6.72 23.24 6.15
CA GLY A 123 -5.78 23.42 5.03
C GLY A 123 -5.69 24.83 4.44
N GLY A 124 -6.42 25.80 5.01
CA GLY A 124 -6.25 27.26 4.80
C GLY A 124 -6.60 27.81 3.41
N ASN A 125 -6.47 27.01 2.36
CA ASN A 125 -6.78 27.34 0.98
C ASN A 125 -7.50 26.14 0.36
N GLN A 126 -8.81 26.23 0.15
CA GLN A 126 -9.61 25.20 -0.53
C GLN A 126 -9.31 25.19 -2.03
N VAL A 127 -8.07 24.83 -2.40
CA VAL A 127 -7.64 24.64 -3.79
C VAL A 127 -8.37 23.43 -4.41
N MET A 128 -8.89 22.52 -3.59
CA MET A 128 -9.53 21.27 -4.00
C MET A 128 -10.90 21.12 -3.32
N SER A 129 -11.88 20.61 -4.05
CA SER A 129 -13.19 20.28 -3.49
C SER A 129 -13.10 19.12 -2.49
N LEU A 130 -14.09 18.99 -1.60
CA LEU A 130 -14.17 17.85 -0.67
C LEU A 130 -14.08 16.50 -1.41
N TYR A 131 -14.75 16.40 -2.56
CA TYR A 131 -14.71 15.20 -3.39
C TYR A 131 -13.28 14.90 -3.89
N GLN A 132 -12.55 15.92 -4.36
CA GLN A 132 -11.16 15.76 -4.79
C GLN A 132 -10.24 15.36 -3.62
N GLN A 133 -10.46 15.92 -2.43
CA GLN A 133 -9.68 15.55 -1.25
C GLN A 133 -9.92 14.10 -0.82
N LEU A 134 -11.18 13.66 -0.79
CA LEU A 134 -11.57 12.30 -0.42
C LEU A 134 -11.12 11.25 -1.45
N THR A 135 -11.10 11.61 -2.74
CA THR A 135 -10.61 10.73 -3.80
C THR A 135 -9.09 10.65 -3.82
N TYR A 136 -8.40 11.76 -3.51
CA TYR A 136 -6.95 11.78 -3.37
C TYR A 136 -6.48 10.98 -2.14
N SER A 137 -7.10 11.19 -0.97
CA SER A 137 -6.80 10.46 0.27
C SER A 137 -7.84 9.36 0.53
N SER A 138 -7.85 8.36 -0.34
CA SER A 138 -8.84 7.28 -0.34
C SER A 138 -8.48 6.08 0.54
N GLU A 139 -7.41 6.14 1.32
CA GLU A 139 -6.93 5.01 2.13
C GLU A 139 -7.92 4.57 3.22
N PHE A 140 -8.83 5.46 3.64
CA PHE A 140 -9.93 5.12 4.55
C PHE A 140 -10.92 4.11 3.95
N LEU A 141 -10.97 3.96 2.62
CA LEU A 141 -11.82 2.99 1.95
C LEU A 141 -11.36 1.54 2.16
N MET A 142 -10.26 1.32 2.89
CA MET A 142 -9.86 -0.02 3.34
C MET A 142 -10.98 -0.75 4.12
N MET A 143 -11.91 -0.02 4.75
CA MET A 143 -13.11 -0.59 5.35
C MET A 143 -13.98 -1.41 4.38
N THR A 144 -13.89 -1.16 3.06
CA THR A 144 -14.62 -1.94 2.04
C THR A 144 -14.15 -3.40 1.97
N SER A 145 -12.99 -3.72 2.54
CA SER A 145 -12.52 -5.10 2.69
C SER A 145 -13.23 -5.89 3.79
N ILE A 146 -13.89 -5.23 4.75
CA ILE A 146 -14.50 -5.86 5.93
C ILE A 146 -15.55 -6.93 5.58
N PRO A 147 -16.50 -6.71 4.64
CA PRO A 147 -17.46 -7.75 4.25
C PRO A 147 -16.78 -9.03 3.77
N PHE A 148 -15.68 -8.90 3.01
CA PHE A 148 -14.92 -10.04 2.51
C PHE A 148 -14.17 -10.78 3.62
N ILE A 149 -13.64 -10.05 4.61
CA ILE A 149 -12.98 -10.64 5.77
C ILE A 149 -13.97 -11.42 6.62
N LEU A 150 -15.18 -10.89 6.84
CA LEU A 150 -16.22 -11.56 7.63
C LEU A 150 -16.83 -12.77 6.91
N ALA A 151 -16.90 -12.71 5.57
CA ALA A 151 -17.36 -13.84 4.75
C ALA A 151 -16.29 -14.93 4.55
N TYR A 152 -15.04 -14.69 4.98
CA TYR A 152 -13.94 -15.62 4.76
C TYR A 152 -14.10 -16.89 5.60
N ASN A 153 -13.99 -18.04 4.94
CA ASN A 153 -14.19 -19.37 5.54
C ASN A 153 -12.93 -19.92 6.26
N GLY A 154 -11.87 -19.12 6.38
CA GLY A 154 -10.61 -19.53 7.02
C GLY A 154 -9.72 -20.44 6.17
N LYS A 155 -10.17 -20.87 4.99
CA LYS A 155 -9.40 -21.76 4.11
C LYS A 155 -8.71 -20.95 3.02
N ARG A 156 -7.45 -21.30 2.73
CA ARG A 156 -6.72 -20.74 1.59
C ARG A 156 -7.56 -20.87 0.32
N GLY A 157 -7.81 -19.75 -0.34
CA GLY A 157 -8.50 -19.73 -1.63
C GLY A 157 -7.66 -20.36 -2.74
N GLY A 158 -8.35 -20.93 -3.72
CA GLY A 158 -7.74 -21.58 -4.88
C GLY A 158 -7.49 -23.09 -4.72
N SER A 159 -7.17 -23.71 -5.84
CA SER A 159 -6.78 -25.12 -6.00
C SER A 159 -5.31 -25.39 -5.64
N GLY A 160 -4.51 -24.33 -5.43
CA GLY A 160 -3.08 -24.42 -5.17
C GLY A 160 -2.22 -24.50 -6.44
N GLU A 161 -2.85 -24.31 -7.60
CA GLU A 161 -2.19 -24.34 -8.90
C GLU A 161 -1.16 -23.20 -9.06
N LYS A 162 -0.16 -23.43 -9.93
CA LYS A 162 0.95 -22.49 -10.14
C LYS A 162 0.47 -21.13 -10.66
N TRP A 163 -0.60 -21.08 -11.46
CA TRP A 163 -1.11 -19.84 -12.05
C TRP A 163 -1.76 -18.92 -11.01
N GLU A 164 -2.41 -19.47 -9.98
CA GLU A 164 -3.07 -18.69 -8.91
C GLU A 164 -2.05 -17.84 -8.14
N LYS A 165 -0.84 -18.37 -7.95
CA LYS A 165 0.28 -17.63 -7.32
C LYS A 165 0.78 -16.48 -8.20
N ASN A 166 0.69 -16.63 -9.51
CA ASN A 166 1.18 -15.65 -10.48
C ASN A 166 0.15 -14.57 -10.81
N LEU A 167 -1.12 -14.77 -10.47
CA LEU A 167 -2.21 -13.85 -10.80
C LEU A 167 -1.91 -12.43 -10.34
N PHE A 168 -1.49 -12.24 -9.08
CA PHE A 168 -1.12 -10.92 -8.57
C PHE A 168 0.01 -10.26 -9.37
N TYR A 169 1.04 -11.04 -9.72
CA TYR A 169 2.21 -10.54 -10.46
C TYR A 169 1.92 -10.18 -11.92
N VAL A 170 0.86 -10.74 -12.50
CA VAL A 170 0.40 -10.40 -13.86
C VAL A 170 -0.64 -9.28 -13.82
N PHE A 171 -1.63 -9.39 -12.94
CA PHE A 171 -2.70 -8.42 -12.80
C PHE A 171 -2.16 -7.05 -12.35
N TYR A 172 -1.18 -7.02 -11.45
CA TYR A 172 -0.66 -5.76 -10.93
C TYR A 172 0.01 -4.88 -12.01
N PRO A 173 0.96 -5.36 -12.82
CA PRO A 173 1.46 -4.57 -13.95
C PRO A 173 0.37 -4.24 -14.97
N PHE A 174 -0.53 -5.19 -15.24
CA PHE A 174 -1.55 -5.04 -16.29
C PHE A 174 -2.58 -3.95 -15.98
N HIS A 175 -3.15 -3.91 -14.78
CA HIS A 175 -4.13 -2.87 -14.43
C HIS A 175 -3.51 -1.47 -14.41
N LEU A 176 -2.22 -1.34 -14.06
CA LEU A 176 -1.51 -0.06 -14.17
C LEU A 176 -1.35 0.39 -15.63
N VAL A 177 -1.01 -0.53 -16.55
CA VAL A 177 -0.98 -0.22 -17.98
C VAL A 177 -2.36 0.24 -18.48
N ILE A 178 -3.44 -0.40 -18.02
CA ILE A 178 -4.81 0.04 -18.35
C ILE A 178 -5.07 1.45 -17.83
N ILE A 179 -4.80 1.72 -16.54
CA ILE A 179 -5.02 3.04 -15.94
C ILE A 179 -4.20 4.11 -16.65
N TYR A 180 -2.94 3.83 -16.99
CA TYR A 180 -2.08 4.75 -17.72
C TYR A 180 -2.59 5.00 -19.14
N SER A 181 -3.05 3.96 -19.83
CA SER A 181 -3.64 4.08 -21.17
C SER A 181 -4.89 4.94 -21.14
N LEU A 182 -5.80 4.70 -20.19
CA LEU A 182 -6.99 5.52 -19.99
C LEU A 182 -6.63 6.97 -19.64
N SER A 183 -5.65 7.17 -18.77
CA SER A 183 -5.18 8.51 -18.40
C SER A 183 -4.61 9.29 -19.59
N ILE A 184 -3.88 8.63 -20.50
CA ILE A 184 -3.38 9.23 -21.73
C ILE A 184 -4.56 9.59 -22.64
N ILE A 185 -5.51 8.66 -22.85
CA ILE A 185 -6.68 8.89 -23.69
C ILE A 185 -7.50 10.08 -23.16
N PHE A 186 -7.82 10.11 -21.87
CA PHE A 186 -8.63 11.18 -21.27
C PHE A 186 -7.92 12.52 -21.12
N ASN A 187 -6.58 12.58 -21.09
CA ASN A 187 -5.83 13.84 -21.12
C ASN A 187 -5.55 14.35 -22.55
N LEU A 188 -5.79 13.52 -23.58
CA LEU A 188 -5.64 13.91 -24.99
C LEU A 188 -6.92 14.54 -25.58
N PHE A 189 -8.04 14.47 -24.86
CA PHE A 189 -9.31 15.15 -25.14
C PHE A 189 -9.54 16.28 -24.13
#